data_AF-A0A9E5HDG4-F1
#
_entry.id   AF-A0A9E5HDG4-F1
#
_cell.length_a   1.000
_cell.length_b   1.000
_cell.length_c   1.000
_cell.angle_alpha   90.00
_cell.angle_beta   90.00
_cell.angle_gamma   90.00
#
_symmetry.space_group_name_H-M   'P 1'
#
loop_
_entity.id
_entity.type
_entity.pdbx_description
1 polymer ?
#
loop_
_entity_poly.entity_id
_entity_poly.type
_entity_poly.pdbx_seq_one_letter_code
_entity_poly.pdbx_strand_id
1 'polypeptide(L)' 'MIKPPIEELLKETPGRFALVITASRRARDINSYFNQLGEGIGAYTPPQVQSLSRKPLTVAFEEIAAGKVEVTEKE' A
#
# COMPACT_ATOMS: atom_id res chain seq x y z
N MET A 1 -15.71 8.34 -0.83
CA MET A 1 -15.59 7.70 0.49
C MET A 1 -14.35 6.82 0.47
N ILE A 2 -13.47 6.91 1.47
CA ILE A 2 -12.28 6.06 1.56
C ILE A 2 -12.75 4.64 1.91
N LYS A 3 -12.35 3.66 1.11
CA LYS A 3 -12.51 2.24 1.39
C LYS A 3 -11.11 1.63 1.30
N PRO A 4 -10.69 0.82 2.29
CA PRO A 4 -11.34 0.46 3.55
C PRO A 4 -11.53 1.66 4.53
N PRO A 5 -12.47 1.60 5.50
CA PRO A 5 -12.61 2.62 6.53
C PRO A 5 -11.34 2.75 7.39
N ILE A 6 -11.08 3.95 7.92
CA ILE A 6 -9.82 4.23 8.64
C ILE A 6 -9.66 3.40 9.91
N GLU A 7 -10.76 3.06 10.58
CA GLU A 7 -10.79 2.23 11.78
C GLU A 7 -10.27 0.82 11.51
N GLU A 8 -10.44 0.31 10.28
CA GLU A 8 -9.89 -0.99 9.86
C GLU A 8 -8.38 -0.89 9.62
N LEU A 9 -7.95 0.19 8.96
CA LEU A 9 -6.53 0.46 8.69
C LEU A 9 -5.71 0.68 9.98
N LEU A 10 -6.32 1.26 11.01
CA LEU A 10 -5.69 1.50 12.30
C LEU A 10 -5.57 0.23 13.16
N LYS A 11 -6.19 -0.90 12.80
CA LYS A 11 -5.94 -2.20 13.46
C LYS A 11 -4.60 -2.79 13.03
N GLU A 12 -4.20 -2.51 11.79
CA GLU A 12 -2.99 -3.05 11.17
C GLU A 12 -1.80 -2.10 11.29
N THR A 13 -1.97 -0.92 11.91
CA THR A 13 -0.92 0.10 12.03
C THR A 13 -0.87 0.66 13.46
N PRO A 14 0.32 1.04 13.98
CA PRO A 14 0.47 1.52 15.36
C PRO A 14 -0.09 2.94 15.58
N GLY A 15 -0.56 3.61 14.53
CA GLY A 15 -1.21 4.92 14.63
C GLY A 15 -1.36 5.62 13.29
N ARG A 16 -2.04 6.78 13.31
CA ARG A 16 -2.34 7.55 12.07
C ARG A 16 -1.10 7.99 11.31
N PHE A 17 -0.03 8.38 12.01
CA PHE A 17 1.21 8.79 11.34
C PHE A 17 1.91 7.61 10.66
N ALA A 18 1.99 6.47 11.34
CA ALA A 18 2.52 5.24 10.76
C ALA A 18 1.68 4.79 9.56
N LEU A 19 0.35 4.85 9.64
CA LEU A 19 -0.54 4.58 8.51
C LEU A 19 -0.22 5.47 7.30
N VAL A 20 -0.06 6.77 7.49
CA VAL A 20 0.25 7.71 6.40
C VAL A 20 1.60 7.37 5.77
N ILE A 21 2.63 7.11 6.58
CA ILE A 21 3.97 6.78 6.09
C ILE A 21 3.94 5.46 5.31
N THR A 22 3.40 4.40 5.90
CA THR A 22 3.33 3.07 5.31
C THR A 22 2.52 3.07 4.02
N ALA A 23 1.32 3.66 4.03
CA ALA A 23 0.47 3.74 2.84
C ALA A 23 1.13 4.58 1.74
N SER A 24 1.78 5.70 2.09
CA SER A 24 2.48 6.54 1.11
C SER A 24 3.66 5.84 0.47
N ARG A 25 4.47 5.12 1.26
CA ARG A 25 5.60 4.34 0.76
C ARG A 25 5.12 3.24 -0.17
N ARG A 26 4.15 2.44 0.28
CA ARG A 26 3.61 1.33 -0.51
C ARG A 26 2.94 1.81 -1.80
N ALA A 27 2.23 2.93 -1.76
CA ALA A 27 1.64 3.54 -2.95
C ALA A 27 2.69 3.95 -3.99
N ARG A 28 3.87 4.42 -3.56
CA ARG A 28 4.99 4.72 -4.48
C ARG A 28 5.53 3.45 -5.10
N ASP A 29 5.69 2.37 -4.34
CA ASP A 29 6.15 1.08 -4.88
C ASP A 29 5.18 0.53 -5.94
N ILE A 30 3.88 0.59 -5.67
CA ILE A 30 2.82 0.19 -6.62
C ILE A 30 2.87 1.06 -7.88
N ASN A 31 3.03 2.37 -7.73
CA ASN A 31 3.15 3.28 -8.86
C ASN A 31 4.40 2.98 -9.70
N SER A 32 5.55 2.77 -9.05
CA SER A 32 6.80 2.42 -9.74
C SER A 32 6.69 1.08 -10.46
N TYR A 33 6.07 0.07 -9.83
CA TYR A 33 5.80 -1.23 -10.48
C TYR A 33 5.07 -1.07 -11.81
N PHE A 34 3.99 -0.28 -11.85
CA PHE A 34 3.22 -0.09 -13.08
C PHE A 34 3.95 0.77 -14.12
N ASN A 35 4.82 1.70 -13.71
CA ASN A 35 5.59 2.52 -14.64
C ASN A 35 6.79 1.77 -15.23
N GLN A 36 7.36 0.80 -14.49
CA GLN A 36 8.48 -0.04 -14.94
C GLN A 36 8.02 -1.36 -15.59
N LEU A 37 6.71 -1.57 -15.71
CA LEU A 37 6.13 -2.77 -16.31
C LEU A 37 6.47 -2.83 -17.80
N GLY A 38 7.59 -3.45 -18.13
CA GLY A 38 8.15 -3.52 -19.50
C GLY A 38 9.66 -3.34 -19.55
N GLU A 39 10.27 -2.77 -18.51
CA GLU A 39 11.73 -2.59 -18.43
C GLU A 39 12.47 -3.87 -17.99
N GLY A 40 11.73 -4.90 -17.56
CA GLY A 40 12.31 -6.18 -17.12
C GLY A 40 13.00 -6.12 -15.75
N ILE A 41 12.96 -4.97 -15.08
CA ILE A 41 13.56 -4.75 -13.77
C ILE A 41 12.52 -5.12 -12.70
N GLY A 42 12.64 -6.29 -12.11
CA GLY A 42 11.78 -6.77 -11.01
C GLY A 42 12.04 -6.07 -9.67
N ALA A 43 12.23 -4.75 -9.67
CA ALA A 43 12.65 -3.99 -8.50
C ALA A 43 11.51 -3.72 -7.51
N TYR A 44 10.26 -3.72 -7.97
CA TYR A 44 9.09 -3.40 -7.14
C TYR A 44 8.10 -4.55 -7.08
N THR A 45 7.58 -4.79 -5.87
CA THR A 45 6.58 -5.81 -5.62
C THR A 45 5.23 -5.41 -6.23
N PRO A 46 4.60 -6.27 -7.06
CA PRO A 46 3.28 -6.00 -7.64
C PRO A 46 2.21 -5.79 -6.57
N PRO A 47 1.02 -5.29 -6.93
CA PRO A 47 -0.14 -5.34 -6.05
C PRO A 47 -0.37 -6.75 -5.47
N GLN A 48 -0.59 -6.83 -4.17
CA GLN A 48 -0.75 -8.07 -3.39
C GLN A 48 -2.22 -8.43 -3.14
N VAL A 49 -3.15 -7.57 -3.57
CA VAL A 49 -4.60 -7.80 -3.51
C VAL A 49 -5.22 -7.47 -4.86
N GLN A 50 -6.35 -8.12 -5.17
CA GLN A 50 -7.16 -7.74 -6.32
C GLN A 50 -7.95 -6.48 -5.96
N SER A 51 -7.60 -5.38 -6.63
CA SER A 51 -8.29 -4.09 -6.47
C SER A 51 -9.13 -3.77 -7.70
N LEU A 52 -10.31 -3.18 -7.48
CA LEU A 52 -11.06 -2.51 -8.54
C LEU A 52 -10.50 -1.13 -8.85
N SER A 53 -9.62 -0.59 -7.99
CA SER A 53 -9.00 0.72 -8.15
C SER A 53 -7.66 0.63 -8.86
N ARG A 54 -7.40 1.58 -9.75
CA ARG A 54 -6.08 1.81 -10.35
C ARG A 54 -5.26 2.86 -9.61
N LYS A 55 -5.81 3.46 -8.55
CA LYS A 55 -5.12 4.49 -7.76
C LYS A 55 -4.18 3.81 -6.76
N PRO A 56 -2.85 4.03 -6.83
CA PRO A 56 -1.90 3.31 -5.99
C PRO A 56 -2.16 3.41 -4.50
N LEU A 57 -2.61 4.56 -4.02
CA LEU A 57 -2.93 4.77 -2.60
C LEU A 57 -4.16 3.96 -2.15
N THR A 58 -5.17 3.79 -3.02
CA THR A 58 -6.32 2.94 -2.70
C THR A 58 -5.90 1.48 -2.58
N VAL A 59 -5.09 1.00 -3.54
CA VAL A 59 -4.54 -0.36 -3.51
C VAL A 59 -3.70 -0.56 -2.24
N ALA A 60 -2.86 0.40 -1.88
CA ALA A 60 -2.06 0.34 -0.65
C ALA A 60 -2.94 0.22 0.62
N PHE A 61 -4.04 0.95 0.71
CA PHE A 61 -4.97 0.80 1.84
C PHE A 61 -5.67 -0.56 1.86
N GLU A 62 -6.07 -1.09 0.70
CA GLU A 62 -6.64 -2.43 0.60
C GLU A 62 -5.64 -3.52 0.99
N GLU A 63 -4.36 -3.37 0.63
CA GLU A 63 -3.30 -4.29 1.08
C GLU A 63 -3.01 -4.20 2.57
N ILE A 64 -3.02 -2.99 3.14
CA ILE A 64 -2.85 -2.78 4.59
C ILE A 64 -3.99 -3.47 5.34
N ALA A 65 -5.25 -3.25 4.95
CA ALA A 65 -6.39 -3.92 5.58
C ALA A 65 -6.36 -5.45 5.43
N ALA A 66 -5.73 -5.97 4.37
CA ALA A 66 -5.54 -7.40 4.18
C ALA A 66 -4.31 -7.98 4.92
N GLY A 67 -3.59 -7.18 5.72
CA GLY A 67 -2.39 -7.59 6.44
C GLY A 67 -1.23 -7.97 5.49
N LYS A 68 -1.19 -7.40 4.28
CA LYS A 68 -0.18 -7.71 3.24
C LYS A 68 0.98 -6.72 3.20
N VAL A 69 0.97 -5.72 4.08
CA VAL A 69 2.01 -4.69 4.16
C VAL A 69 2.59 -4.70 5.57
N GLU A 70 3.90 -4.94 5.68
CA GLU A 70 4.60 -4.84 6.95
C GLU A 70 4.80 -3.37 7.35
N VAL A 71 4.39 -3.04 8.56
CA VAL A 71 4.62 -1.72 9.16
C VAL A 71 5.94 -1.77 9.91
N THR A 72 7.02 -1.41 9.22
CA THR A 72 8.32 -1.28 9.89
C THR A 72 8.44 0.08 10.57
N GLU A 73 8.48 0.09 11.90
CA GLU A 73 9.04 1.19 12.69
C GLU A 73 10.57 1.11 12.57
N LYS A 74 11.14 1.56 11.45
CA LYS A 74 12.58 1.81 11.42
C LYS A 74 12.83 3.20 12.00
N GLU A 75 13.39 3.21 13.22
CA GLU A 75 14.18 4.33 13.76
C GLU A 75 15.31 4.74 12.79
#